data_AF-A0A6B2L9I8-F1
#
_entry.id   AF-A0A6B2L9I8-F1
#
_cell.length_a   1.000
_cell.length_b   1.000
_cell.length_c   1.000
_cell.angle_alpha   90.00
_cell.angle_beta   90.00
_cell.angle_gamma   90.00
#
_symmetry.space_group_name_H-M   'P 1'
#
loop_
_entity.id
_entity.type
_entity.pdbx_description
1 polymer ?
#
loop_
_entity_poly.entity_id
_entity_poly.type
_entity_poly.pdbx_seq_one_letter_code
_entity_poly.pdbx_strand_id
1 'polypeptide(L)'
;MHGERDYLTRHVFPELQERCQKLKVHVRPVDLRWGVTSEDTENALEICLTELDSCRPFFIGLLGDRYGWCPENLIFPDEPRFDWLKSVPIGWSITQMEMEYGVLRDADKAKAAFYFRDPEFLQDVPAEYKQDFLDENTSNALHLSELKDKIRRSVRNEYIFENYPCNWKGVVDDKPMVGGLESFGRHVVETFWKHLQDEFPLEEGEVDSLAVERAYHERFIESHSHLFIGRQSLIQQIRDFTQEITSHPLVIVGQPGSGKTSLVSYFAHSFSKEMQSNDKVFVLIHFVGAAPGSTSIRPTLNRLIQEIGNFFSAEA
;
A
#
# COMPACT_ATOMS: atom_id res chain seq x y z
N MET A 1 -2.77 -20.73 0.88
CA MET A 1 -2.19 -20.08 -0.32
C MET A 1 -0.91 -19.32 0.01
N HIS A 2 0.08 -19.97 0.62
CA HIS A 2 1.34 -19.32 1.01
C HIS A 2 2.24 -19.05 -0.20
N GLY A 3 2.39 -20.05 -1.09
CA GLY A 3 3.20 -19.92 -2.30
C GLY A 3 2.78 -18.76 -3.21
N GLU A 4 1.48 -18.56 -3.43
CA GLU A 4 0.96 -17.48 -4.26
C GLU A 4 1.32 -16.11 -3.69
N ARG A 5 1.13 -15.90 -2.38
CA ARG A 5 1.43 -14.61 -1.73
C ARG A 5 2.93 -14.35 -1.63
N ASP A 6 3.73 -15.37 -1.37
CA ASP A 6 5.19 -15.27 -1.40
C ASP A 6 5.68 -14.87 -2.79
N TYR A 7 5.09 -15.44 -3.85
CA TYR A 7 5.42 -15.09 -5.22
C TYR A 7 5.06 -13.63 -5.53
N LEU A 8 3.89 -13.17 -5.09
CA LEU A 8 3.50 -11.77 -5.23
C LEU A 8 4.53 -10.83 -4.58
N THR A 9 4.92 -11.13 -3.34
CA THR A 9 5.89 -10.34 -2.57
C THR A 9 7.29 -10.33 -3.19
N ARG A 10 7.76 -11.49 -3.68
CA ARG A 10 9.15 -11.63 -4.18
C ARG A 10 9.33 -11.19 -5.63
N HIS A 11 8.28 -11.23 -6.44
CA HIS A 11 8.41 -11.04 -7.89
C HIS A 11 7.46 -9.97 -8.44
N VAL A 12 6.17 -10.04 -8.12
CA VAL A 12 5.15 -9.16 -8.72
C VAL A 12 5.22 -7.73 -8.20
N PHE A 13 5.20 -7.54 -6.88
CA PHE A 13 5.22 -6.19 -6.30
C PHE A 13 6.54 -5.45 -6.55
N PRO A 14 7.73 -6.08 -6.51
CA PRO A 14 8.96 -5.43 -6.94
C PRO A 14 8.93 -4.95 -8.40
N GLU A 15 8.38 -5.75 -9.31
CA GLU A 15 8.24 -5.36 -10.71
C GLU A 15 7.25 -4.20 -10.89
N LEU A 16 6.09 -4.26 -10.24
CA LEU A 16 5.12 -3.15 -10.25
C LEU A 16 5.73 -1.87 -9.67
N GLN A 17 6.50 -1.98 -8.58
CA GLN A 17 7.22 -0.87 -7.99
C GLN A 17 8.19 -0.24 -9.00
N GLU A 18 8.99 -1.05 -9.70
CA GLU A 18 9.92 -0.57 -10.73
C GLU A 18 9.18 0.17 -11.87
N ARG A 19 8.07 -0.40 -12.37
CA ARG A 19 7.25 0.25 -13.41
C ARG A 19 6.67 1.58 -12.92
N CYS A 20 6.19 1.62 -11.68
CA CYS A 20 5.59 2.79 -11.06
C CYS A 20 6.59 3.88 -10.67
N GLN A 21 7.89 3.60 -10.58
CA GLN A 21 8.91 4.64 -10.35
C GLN A 21 8.81 5.77 -11.38
N LYS A 22 8.54 5.42 -12.65
CA LYS A 22 8.34 6.39 -13.74
C LYS A 22 7.07 7.21 -13.57
N LEU A 23 6.03 6.60 -13.00
CA LEU A 23 4.78 7.26 -12.64
C LEU A 23 4.90 8.10 -11.37
N LYS A 24 6.07 8.10 -10.69
CA LYS A 24 6.23 8.69 -9.36
C LYS A 24 5.22 8.13 -8.33
N VAL A 25 4.69 6.93 -8.56
CA VAL A 25 3.76 6.24 -7.65
C VAL A 25 4.55 5.22 -6.83
N HIS A 26 4.26 5.15 -5.53
CA HIS A 26 4.79 4.12 -4.66
C HIS A 26 3.72 3.04 -4.43
N VAL A 27 4.04 1.79 -4.77
CA VAL A 27 3.16 0.64 -4.56
C VAL A 27 3.44 0.06 -3.17
N ARG A 28 2.46 0.15 -2.28
CA ARG A 28 2.52 -0.51 -0.96
C ARG A 28 1.64 -1.75 -0.98
N PRO A 29 2.21 -2.97 -1.02
CA PRO A 29 1.40 -4.18 -0.87
C PRO A 29 0.93 -4.34 0.57
N VAL A 30 -0.31 -4.79 0.74
CA VAL A 30 -0.90 -5.15 2.04
C VAL A 30 -1.36 -6.61 1.97
N ASP A 31 -0.79 -7.45 2.83
CA ASP A 31 -1.19 -8.86 2.99
C ASP A 31 -2.02 -8.99 4.28
N LEU A 32 -3.33 -9.18 4.13
CA LEU A 32 -4.28 -9.29 5.26
C LEU A 32 -3.99 -10.47 6.21
N ARG A 33 -3.10 -11.41 5.87
CA ARG A 33 -2.66 -12.43 6.84
C ARG A 33 -1.78 -11.87 7.95
N TRP A 34 -1.07 -10.78 7.70
CA TRP A 34 -0.02 -10.26 8.58
C TRP A 34 -0.51 -9.11 9.49
N GLY A 35 -1.82 -8.90 9.58
CA GLY A 35 -2.43 -7.80 10.36
C GLY A 35 -3.10 -8.21 11.66
N VAL A 36 -3.15 -9.51 11.99
CA VAL A 36 -3.84 -10.00 13.18
C VAL A 36 -2.85 -10.81 14.02
N THR A 37 -2.44 -10.27 15.17
CA THR A 37 -1.67 -11.06 16.14
C THR A 37 -2.60 -12.06 16.83
N SER A 38 -2.07 -13.12 17.44
CA SER A 38 -2.89 -14.11 18.19
C SER A 38 -3.67 -13.50 19.36
N GLU A 39 -3.37 -12.26 19.76
CA GLU A 39 -4.06 -11.51 20.81
C GLU A 39 -5.24 -10.68 20.25
N ASP A 40 -5.32 -10.46 18.94
CA ASP A 40 -6.33 -9.61 18.27
C ASP A 40 -7.47 -10.42 17.64
N THR A 41 -7.63 -11.70 17.98
CA THR A 41 -8.60 -12.59 17.32
C THR A 41 -10.05 -12.13 17.42
N GLU A 42 -10.40 -11.36 18.46
CA GLU A 42 -11.74 -10.81 18.66
C GLU A 42 -12.07 -9.67 17.67
N ASN A 43 -11.08 -8.84 17.30
CA ASN A 43 -11.25 -7.68 16.41
C ASN A 43 -10.64 -7.87 15.01
N ALA A 44 -10.19 -9.09 14.71
CA ALA A 44 -9.50 -9.44 13.47
C ALA A 44 -10.23 -8.97 12.21
N LEU A 45 -11.57 -9.11 12.18
CA LEU A 45 -12.38 -8.70 11.04
C LEU A 45 -12.39 -7.18 10.86
N GLU A 46 -12.53 -6.41 11.94
CA GLU A 46 -12.52 -4.94 11.89
C GLU A 46 -11.21 -4.42 11.32
N ILE A 47 -10.09 -4.99 11.79
CA ILE A 47 -8.74 -4.66 11.33
C ILE A 47 -8.62 -4.96 9.84
N CYS A 48 -9.00 -6.18 9.40
CA CYS A 48 -8.96 -6.54 7.98
C CYS A 48 -9.79 -5.60 7.11
N LEU A 49 -11.03 -5.29 7.51
CA LEU A 49 -11.90 -4.43 6.72
C LEU A 49 -11.44 -2.96 6.71
N THR A 50 -10.81 -2.48 7.78
CA THR A 50 -10.21 -1.13 7.82
C THR A 50 -8.97 -1.04 6.94
N GLU A 51 -8.14 -2.07 6.89
CA GLU A 51 -7.00 -2.13 5.96
C GLU A 51 -7.48 -2.13 4.50
N LEU A 52 -8.60 -2.78 4.19
CA LEU A 52 -9.20 -2.73 2.84
C LEU A 52 -9.56 -1.31 2.42
N ASP A 53 -10.07 -0.47 3.32
CA ASP A 53 -10.38 0.93 2.99
C ASP A 53 -9.13 1.71 2.59
N SER A 54 -7.98 1.42 3.19
CA SER A 54 -6.69 2.03 2.84
C SER A 54 -6.11 1.54 1.51
N CYS A 55 -6.64 0.43 0.96
CA CYS A 55 -6.17 -0.17 -0.29
C CYS A 55 -7.02 0.20 -1.50
N ARG A 56 -8.20 0.81 -1.31
CA ARG A 56 -9.09 1.18 -2.42
C ARG A 56 -8.38 2.14 -3.40
N PRO A 57 -8.58 1.97 -4.72
CA PRO A 57 -9.53 1.04 -5.34
C PRO A 57 -8.98 -0.37 -5.62
N PHE A 58 -7.75 -0.70 -5.25
CA PHE A 58 -7.06 -1.92 -5.69
C PHE A 58 -7.36 -3.15 -4.82
N PHE A 59 -7.56 -4.32 -5.43
CA PHE A 59 -7.79 -5.57 -4.69
C PHE A 59 -7.36 -6.82 -5.47
N ILE A 60 -6.58 -7.71 -4.85
CA ILE A 60 -6.20 -9.02 -5.42
C ILE A 60 -6.97 -10.13 -4.68
N GLY A 61 -7.91 -10.77 -5.37
CA GLY A 61 -8.64 -11.92 -4.85
C GLY A 61 -7.99 -13.23 -5.26
N LEU A 62 -7.62 -14.07 -4.29
CA LEU A 62 -7.06 -15.41 -4.56
C LEU A 62 -8.03 -16.47 -4.05
N LEU A 63 -8.49 -17.38 -4.91
CA LEU A 63 -9.35 -18.50 -4.55
C LEU A 63 -8.82 -19.83 -5.11
N GLY A 64 -8.97 -20.89 -4.33
CA GLY A 64 -8.56 -22.25 -4.69
C GLY A 64 -9.71 -23.19 -4.39
N ASP A 65 -9.43 -24.25 -3.64
CA ASP A 65 -10.41 -25.30 -3.30
C ASP A 65 -10.74 -25.34 -1.80
N ARG A 66 -10.13 -24.43 -1.04
CA ARG A 66 -10.44 -24.17 0.37
C ARG A 66 -11.18 -22.85 0.49
N TYR A 67 -12.32 -22.87 1.16
CA TYR A 67 -13.21 -21.70 1.28
C TYR A 67 -12.66 -20.60 2.20
N GLY A 68 -11.91 -21.00 3.23
CA GLY A 68 -11.33 -20.09 4.21
C GLY A 68 -11.76 -20.46 5.63
N TRP A 69 -11.31 -19.67 6.60
CA TRP A 69 -11.74 -19.86 7.98
C TRP A 69 -13.12 -19.24 8.19
N CYS A 70 -14.06 -20.06 8.67
CA CYS A 70 -15.42 -19.67 9.03
C CYS A 70 -15.51 -19.56 10.56
N PRO A 71 -15.57 -18.34 11.11
CA PRO A 71 -15.72 -18.13 12.55
C PRO A 71 -17.11 -18.56 13.04
N GLU A 72 -17.14 -19.28 14.16
CA GLU A 72 -18.39 -19.71 14.81
C GLU A 72 -19.08 -18.55 15.53
N ASN A 73 -18.30 -17.68 16.19
CA ASN A 73 -18.77 -16.48 16.88
C ASN A 73 -18.05 -15.26 16.29
N LEU A 74 -18.72 -14.55 15.40
CA LEU A 74 -18.19 -13.32 14.84
C LEU A 74 -18.61 -12.14 15.73
N ILE A 75 -17.65 -11.39 16.24
CA ILE A 75 -17.93 -10.08 16.84
C ILE A 75 -17.99 -9.10 15.68
N PHE A 76 -19.18 -8.54 15.45
CA PHE A 76 -19.36 -7.53 14.42
C PHE A 76 -18.82 -6.19 14.91
N PRO A 77 -18.02 -5.49 14.09
CA PRO A 77 -17.58 -4.14 14.41
C PRO A 77 -18.78 -3.22 14.70
N ASP A 78 -18.68 -2.40 15.74
CA ASP A 78 -19.73 -1.43 16.10
C ASP A 78 -19.50 -0.09 15.39
N GLU A 79 -19.39 -0.14 14.06
CA GLU A 79 -19.31 1.04 13.20
C GLU A 79 -20.37 1.00 12.09
N PRO A 80 -21.07 2.12 11.80
CA PRO A 80 -22.14 2.13 10.79
C PRO A 80 -21.72 1.65 9.40
N ARG A 81 -20.46 1.85 8.99
CA ARG A 81 -19.95 1.37 7.69
C ARG A 81 -19.91 -0.16 7.58
N PHE A 82 -19.92 -0.87 8.71
CA PHE A 82 -19.90 -2.32 8.81
C PHE A 82 -21.27 -2.95 9.14
N ASP A 83 -22.33 -2.14 9.25
CA ASP A 83 -23.70 -2.61 9.59
C ASP A 83 -24.22 -3.70 8.64
N TRP A 84 -23.74 -3.73 7.39
CA TRP A 84 -24.10 -4.76 6.43
C TRP A 84 -23.68 -6.18 6.85
N LEU A 85 -22.69 -6.32 7.73
CA LEU A 85 -22.30 -7.61 8.29
C LEU A 85 -23.39 -8.19 9.20
N LYS A 86 -24.21 -7.35 9.84
CA LYS A 86 -25.30 -7.80 10.72
C LYS A 86 -26.38 -8.59 9.97
N SER A 87 -26.41 -8.50 8.64
CA SER A 87 -27.34 -9.24 7.79
C SER A 87 -26.69 -10.34 6.95
N VAL A 88 -25.40 -10.63 7.14
CA VAL A 88 -24.74 -11.73 6.42
C VAL A 88 -25.15 -13.09 6.98
N PRO A 89 -25.32 -14.13 6.13
CA PRO A 89 -25.57 -15.49 6.60
C PRO A 89 -24.45 -16.02 7.49
N ILE A 90 -24.83 -16.85 8.47
CA ILE A 90 -23.86 -17.62 9.27
C ILE A 90 -23.11 -18.59 8.34
N GLY A 91 -21.81 -18.77 8.59
CA GLY A 91 -20.96 -19.71 7.85
C GLY A 91 -20.21 -19.09 6.68
N TRP A 92 -20.21 -17.76 6.55
CA TRP A 92 -19.29 -17.07 5.64
C TRP A 92 -17.86 -17.09 6.17
N SER A 93 -16.90 -17.29 5.27
CA SER A 93 -15.49 -17.16 5.61
C SER A 93 -15.08 -15.69 5.69
N ILE A 94 -14.04 -15.39 6.48
CA ILE A 94 -13.42 -14.05 6.50
C ILE A 94 -13.06 -13.60 5.08
N THR A 95 -12.50 -14.50 4.26
CA THR A 95 -12.13 -14.21 2.88
C THR A 95 -13.33 -13.80 2.02
N GLN A 96 -14.50 -14.45 2.19
CA GLN A 96 -15.70 -14.00 1.49
C GLN A 96 -16.12 -12.60 1.94
N MET A 97 -16.13 -12.33 3.25
CA MET A 97 -16.47 -11.00 3.78
C MET A 97 -15.53 -9.90 3.27
N GLU A 98 -14.22 -10.18 3.20
CA GLU A 98 -13.21 -9.29 2.61
C GLU A 98 -13.51 -8.98 1.14
N MET A 99 -13.84 -10.00 0.33
CA MET A 99 -14.17 -9.83 -1.09
C MET A 99 -15.48 -9.06 -1.30
N GLU A 100 -16.48 -9.31 -0.46
CA GLU A 100 -17.75 -8.59 -0.48
C GLU A 100 -17.55 -7.11 -0.18
N TYR A 101 -16.81 -6.80 0.87
CA TYR A 101 -16.54 -5.42 1.25
C TYR A 101 -15.62 -4.72 0.26
N GLY A 102 -14.49 -5.35 -0.09
CA GLY A 102 -13.46 -4.76 -0.94
C GLY A 102 -13.93 -4.56 -2.37
N VAL A 103 -14.79 -5.44 -2.88
CA VAL A 103 -15.14 -5.47 -4.31
C VAL A 103 -16.63 -5.70 -4.57
N LEU A 104 -17.20 -6.84 -4.18
CA LEU A 104 -18.44 -7.35 -4.81
C LEU A 104 -19.68 -6.51 -4.54
N ARG A 105 -19.69 -5.70 -3.47
CA ARG A 105 -20.79 -4.76 -3.18
C ARG A 105 -20.77 -3.51 -4.06
N ASP A 106 -19.62 -3.16 -4.63
CA ASP A 106 -19.43 -1.97 -5.49
C ASP A 106 -18.34 -2.26 -6.54
N ALA A 107 -18.58 -3.30 -7.35
CA ALA A 107 -17.57 -3.87 -8.24
C ALA A 107 -17.11 -2.88 -9.32
N ASP A 108 -17.99 -1.96 -9.74
CA ASP A 108 -17.69 -0.95 -10.77
C ASP A 108 -16.65 0.09 -10.31
N LYS A 109 -16.48 0.29 -9.01
CA LYS A 109 -15.48 1.22 -8.45
C LYS A 109 -14.16 0.55 -8.08
N ALA A 110 -14.11 -0.78 -8.12
CA ALA A 110 -12.94 -1.53 -7.72
C ALA A 110 -12.01 -1.79 -8.91
N LYS A 111 -10.73 -1.48 -8.75
CA LYS A 111 -9.63 -1.90 -9.62
C LYS A 111 -9.12 -3.26 -9.15
N ALA A 112 -9.98 -4.25 -9.23
CA ALA A 112 -9.77 -5.58 -8.67
C ALA A 112 -9.53 -6.65 -9.74
N ALA A 113 -8.82 -7.71 -9.37
CA ALA A 113 -8.72 -8.92 -10.18
C ALA A 113 -8.74 -10.18 -9.30
N PHE A 114 -9.32 -11.26 -9.84
CA PHE A 114 -9.50 -12.51 -9.14
C PHE A 114 -8.78 -13.66 -9.85
N TYR A 115 -8.16 -14.53 -9.07
CA TYR A 115 -7.31 -15.60 -9.57
C TYR A 115 -7.76 -16.92 -8.96
N PHE A 116 -8.24 -17.83 -9.81
CA PHE A 116 -8.73 -19.14 -9.41
C PHE A 116 -7.68 -20.19 -9.73
N ARG A 117 -7.15 -20.85 -8.70
CA ARG A 117 -6.19 -21.94 -8.88
C ARG A 117 -6.86 -23.09 -9.61
N ASP A 118 -6.11 -23.71 -10.52
CA ASP A 118 -6.54 -24.95 -11.17
C ASP A 118 -6.75 -26.05 -10.12
N PRO A 119 -7.95 -26.64 -10.01
CA PRO A 119 -8.22 -27.76 -9.10
C PRO A 119 -7.38 -29.01 -9.40
N GLU A 120 -6.88 -29.18 -10.64
CA GLU A 120 -6.01 -30.30 -11.00
C GLU A 120 -4.71 -30.32 -10.17
N PHE A 121 -4.30 -29.16 -9.63
CA PHE A 121 -3.19 -29.05 -8.67
C PHE A 121 -3.28 -30.06 -7.52
N LEU A 122 -4.49 -30.38 -7.03
CA LEU A 122 -4.69 -31.31 -5.91
C LEU A 122 -4.24 -32.75 -6.22
N GLN A 123 -4.02 -33.09 -7.50
CA GLN A 123 -3.47 -34.39 -7.90
C GLN A 123 -1.98 -34.50 -7.53
N ASP A 124 -1.25 -33.39 -7.57
CA ASP A 124 0.18 -33.32 -7.27
C ASP A 124 0.49 -33.17 -5.77
N VAL A 125 -0.53 -32.86 -4.96
CA VAL A 125 -0.37 -32.63 -3.51
C VAL A 125 -0.32 -33.97 -2.75
N PRO A 126 0.73 -34.22 -1.94
CA PRO A 126 0.79 -35.40 -1.08
C PRO A 126 -0.40 -35.47 -0.12
N ALA A 127 -0.89 -36.68 0.15
CA ALA A 127 -2.13 -36.90 0.91
C ALA A 127 -2.15 -36.19 2.28
N GLU A 128 -1.00 -36.14 2.97
CA GLU A 128 -0.85 -35.50 4.28
C GLU A 128 -1.05 -33.97 4.26
N TYR A 129 -0.88 -33.32 3.11
CA TYR A 129 -1.02 -31.86 2.93
C TYR A 129 -2.30 -31.46 2.19
N LYS A 130 -3.15 -32.41 1.77
CA LYS A 130 -4.36 -32.08 0.99
C LYS A 130 -5.35 -31.20 1.76
N GLN A 131 -5.47 -31.42 3.07
CA GLN A 131 -6.31 -30.64 3.97
C GLN A 131 -5.96 -29.14 4.03
N ASP A 132 -4.71 -28.77 3.69
CA ASP A 132 -4.28 -27.37 3.65
C ASP A 132 -4.82 -26.62 2.41
N PHE A 133 -5.26 -27.36 1.38
CA PHE A 133 -5.71 -26.81 0.10
C PHE A 133 -7.17 -27.07 -0.24
N LEU A 134 -7.78 -28.06 0.42
CA LEU A 134 -9.16 -28.49 0.20
C LEU A 134 -9.94 -28.39 1.51
N ASP A 135 -11.20 -27.98 1.41
CA ASP A 135 -12.14 -28.07 2.52
C ASP A 135 -12.93 -29.38 2.44
N GLU A 136 -12.94 -30.17 3.52
CA GLU A 136 -13.71 -31.41 3.58
C GLU A 136 -15.21 -31.17 3.85
N ASN A 137 -15.58 -29.95 4.27
CA ASN A 137 -16.96 -29.59 4.56
C ASN A 137 -17.74 -29.24 3.28
N THR A 138 -18.76 -30.03 2.96
CA THR A 138 -19.63 -29.84 1.80
C THR A 138 -20.31 -28.46 1.77
N SER A 139 -20.67 -27.90 2.93
CA SER A 139 -21.28 -26.56 3.00
C SER A 139 -20.29 -25.48 2.59
N ASN A 140 -19.02 -25.61 3.00
CA ASN A 140 -17.96 -24.67 2.62
C ASN A 140 -17.64 -24.78 1.13
N ALA A 141 -17.65 -25.99 0.57
CA ALA A 141 -17.50 -26.21 -0.86
C ALA A 141 -18.63 -25.54 -1.67
N LEU A 142 -19.87 -25.60 -1.17
CA LEU A 142 -21.00 -24.91 -1.78
C LEU A 142 -20.83 -23.38 -1.73
N HIS A 143 -20.51 -22.81 -0.56
CA HIS A 143 -20.26 -21.38 -0.41
C HIS A 143 -19.13 -20.89 -1.33
N LEU A 144 -18.04 -21.67 -1.45
CA LEU A 144 -16.94 -21.36 -2.36
C LEU A 144 -17.39 -21.35 -3.82
N SER A 145 -18.22 -22.31 -4.23
CA SER A 145 -18.78 -22.35 -5.59
C SER A 145 -19.66 -21.13 -5.86
N GLU A 146 -20.55 -20.79 -4.92
CA GLU A 146 -21.43 -19.62 -5.01
C GLU A 146 -20.63 -18.31 -5.08
N LEU A 147 -19.57 -18.20 -4.29
CA LEU A 147 -18.66 -17.05 -4.30
C LEU A 147 -17.96 -16.90 -5.66
N LYS A 148 -17.39 -17.99 -6.21
CA LYS A 148 -16.77 -17.97 -7.54
C LYS A 148 -17.79 -17.56 -8.61
N ASP A 149 -19.02 -18.06 -8.55
CA ASP A 149 -20.06 -17.69 -9.50
C ASP A 149 -20.54 -16.25 -9.34
N LYS A 150 -20.54 -15.72 -8.12
CA LYS A 150 -20.84 -14.30 -7.87
C LYS A 150 -19.73 -13.42 -8.45
N ILE A 151 -18.46 -13.76 -8.23
CA ILE A 151 -17.31 -13.04 -8.82
C ILE A 151 -17.43 -13.00 -10.35
N ARG A 152 -17.72 -14.13 -10.99
CA ARG A 152 -17.94 -14.22 -12.46
C ARG A 152 -19.05 -13.32 -12.97
N ARG A 153 -20.09 -13.09 -12.17
CA ARG A 153 -21.24 -12.24 -12.52
C ARG A 153 -20.98 -10.75 -12.24
N SER A 154 -20.17 -10.45 -11.23
CA SER A 154 -19.94 -9.08 -10.74
C SER A 154 -18.69 -8.42 -11.32
N VAL A 155 -17.70 -9.19 -11.74
CA VAL A 155 -16.40 -8.68 -12.21
C VAL A 155 -16.25 -8.96 -13.70
N ARG A 156 -15.66 -8.01 -14.43
CA ARG A 156 -15.38 -8.18 -15.86
C ARG A 156 -14.46 -9.38 -16.09
N ASN A 157 -14.80 -10.21 -17.08
CA ASN A 157 -14.08 -11.45 -17.36
C ASN A 157 -12.57 -11.26 -17.64
N GLU A 158 -12.16 -10.10 -18.17
CA GLU A 158 -10.75 -9.77 -18.40
C GLU A 158 -9.91 -9.64 -17.11
N TYR A 159 -10.57 -9.49 -15.96
CA TYR A 159 -9.95 -9.39 -14.63
C TYR A 159 -10.14 -10.64 -13.79
N ILE A 160 -10.57 -11.74 -14.41
CA ILE A 160 -10.70 -13.05 -13.77
C ILE A 160 -9.75 -14.01 -14.50
N PHE A 161 -8.74 -14.51 -13.80
CA PHE A 161 -7.85 -15.52 -14.32
C PHE A 161 -8.23 -16.90 -13.77
N GLU A 162 -8.95 -17.65 -14.59
CA GLU A 162 -9.44 -19.01 -14.28
C GLU A 162 -8.34 -20.05 -14.46
N ASN A 163 -8.35 -21.06 -13.59
CA ASN A 163 -7.51 -22.25 -13.65
C ASN A 163 -6.05 -21.94 -14.00
N TYR A 164 -5.44 -21.01 -13.27
CA TYR A 164 -4.03 -20.74 -13.51
C TYR A 164 -3.20 -21.98 -13.15
N PRO A 165 -2.26 -22.39 -14.03
CA PRO A 165 -1.48 -23.59 -13.80
C PRO A 165 -0.51 -23.34 -12.64
N CYS A 166 -0.29 -24.37 -11.84
CA CYS A 166 0.67 -24.37 -10.74
C CYS A 166 1.03 -25.80 -10.37
N ASN A 167 2.05 -25.98 -9.52
CA ASN A 167 2.52 -27.29 -9.07
C ASN A 167 2.87 -27.31 -7.58
N TRP A 168 2.93 -28.51 -7.01
CA TRP A 168 3.40 -28.73 -5.65
C TRP A 168 4.89 -28.34 -5.53
N LYS A 169 5.21 -27.44 -4.61
CA LYS A 169 6.59 -26.95 -4.38
C LYS A 169 7.25 -27.55 -3.13
N GLY A 170 6.54 -28.39 -2.39
CA GLY A 170 7.00 -28.91 -1.10
C GLY A 170 6.58 -28.02 0.06
N VAL A 171 7.27 -28.19 1.18
CA VAL A 171 7.00 -27.48 2.44
C VAL A 171 8.16 -26.53 2.76
N VAL A 172 7.84 -25.31 3.16
CA VAL A 172 8.81 -24.31 3.63
C VAL A 172 8.28 -23.74 4.95
N ASP A 173 9.10 -23.75 6.00
CA ASP A 173 8.71 -23.29 7.35
C ASP A 173 7.38 -23.92 7.82
N ASP A 174 7.27 -25.24 7.72
CA ASP A 174 6.10 -26.06 8.04
C ASP A 174 4.82 -25.70 7.27
N LYS A 175 4.94 -24.90 6.20
CA LYS A 175 3.82 -24.49 5.36
C LYS A 175 3.91 -25.15 3.98
N PRO A 176 2.83 -25.79 3.51
CA PRO A 176 2.78 -26.35 2.18
C PRO A 176 2.73 -25.25 1.11
N MET A 177 3.56 -25.37 0.07
CA MET A 177 3.83 -24.32 -0.91
C MET A 177 3.39 -24.69 -2.32
N VAL A 178 2.95 -23.66 -3.04
CA VAL A 178 2.60 -23.70 -4.46
C VAL A 178 3.74 -23.09 -5.28
N GLY A 179 4.05 -23.71 -6.42
CA GLY A 179 5.06 -23.28 -7.39
C GLY A 179 4.50 -23.21 -8.81
N GLY A 180 5.36 -22.95 -9.80
CA GLY A 180 4.95 -22.80 -11.20
C GLY A 180 4.04 -21.59 -11.45
N LEU A 181 4.29 -20.49 -10.72
CA LEU A 181 3.41 -19.32 -10.64
C LEU A 181 3.78 -18.21 -11.63
N GLU A 182 4.60 -18.51 -12.64
CA GLU A 182 5.09 -17.53 -13.60
C GLU A 182 3.96 -16.94 -14.45
N SER A 183 3.01 -17.76 -14.89
CA SER A 183 1.83 -17.34 -15.66
C SER A 183 0.89 -16.48 -14.81
N PHE A 184 0.59 -16.94 -13.59
CA PHE A 184 -0.17 -16.21 -12.58
C PHE A 184 0.45 -14.83 -12.32
N GLY A 185 1.75 -14.80 -12.00
CA GLY A 185 2.46 -13.56 -11.69
C GLY A 185 2.46 -12.57 -12.84
N ARG A 186 2.71 -13.04 -14.08
CA ARG A 186 2.66 -12.19 -15.27
C ARG A 186 1.28 -11.56 -15.45
N HIS A 187 0.21 -12.35 -15.31
CA HIS A 187 -1.15 -11.84 -15.41
C HIS A 187 -1.43 -10.78 -14.34
N VAL A 188 -0.98 -11.00 -13.09
CA VAL A 188 -1.13 -9.99 -12.02
C VAL A 188 -0.41 -8.69 -12.39
N VAL A 189 0.85 -8.76 -12.82
CA VAL A 189 1.60 -7.56 -13.22
C VAL A 189 0.89 -6.81 -14.35
N GLU A 190 0.47 -7.51 -15.41
CA GLU A 190 -0.17 -6.89 -16.57
C GLU A 190 -1.51 -6.24 -16.21
N THR A 191 -2.35 -6.94 -15.45
CA THR A 191 -3.65 -6.40 -14.99
C THR A 191 -3.47 -5.17 -14.11
N PHE A 192 -2.61 -5.24 -13.09
CA PHE A 192 -2.45 -4.12 -12.16
C PHE A 192 -1.66 -2.97 -12.77
N TRP A 193 -0.74 -3.24 -13.69
CA TRP A 193 -0.10 -2.18 -14.45
C TRP A 193 -1.13 -1.37 -15.24
N LYS A 194 -2.06 -2.02 -15.94
CA LYS A 194 -3.18 -1.33 -16.62
C LYS A 194 -4.03 -0.52 -15.64
N HIS A 195 -4.45 -1.11 -14.53
CA HIS A 195 -5.22 -0.40 -13.50
C HIS A 195 -4.51 0.83 -12.95
N LEU A 196 -3.19 0.73 -12.73
CA LEU A 196 -2.35 1.84 -12.24
C LEU A 196 -2.19 2.93 -13.29
N GLN A 197 -2.04 2.59 -14.57
CA GLN A 197 -2.01 3.57 -15.65
C GLN A 197 -3.35 4.30 -15.80
N ASP A 198 -4.47 3.59 -15.63
CA ASP A 198 -5.81 4.19 -15.70
C ASP A 198 -6.08 5.09 -14.48
N GLU A 199 -5.47 4.81 -13.32
CA GLU A 199 -5.63 5.61 -12.09
C GLU A 199 -4.68 6.81 -12.04
N PHE A 200 -3.46 6.60 -12.52
CA PHE A 200 -2.36 7.55 -12.50
C PHE A 200 -1.82 7.72 -13.92
N PRO A 201 -2.59 8.35 -14.83
CA PRO A 201 -2.16 8.56 -16.20
C PRO A 201 -0.88 9.42 -16.24
N LEU A 202 0.04 9.05 -17.13
CA LEU A 202 1.19 9.90 -17.43
C LEU A 202 0.70 11.15 -18.17
N GLU A 203 0.70 12.30 -17.51
CA GLU A 203 0.53 13.57 -18.19
C GLU A 203 1.77 13.84 -19.05
N GLU A 204 1.62 13.80 -20.38
CA GLU A 204 2.61 14.34 -21.31
C GLU A 204 2.56 15.87 -21.27
N GLY A 205 3.34 16.46 -20.35
CA GLY A 205 3.58 17.90 -20.27
C GLY A 205 5.07 18.18 -20.07
N GLU A 206 5.51 19.41 -20.36
CA GLU A 206 6.82 19.88 -19.89
C GLU A 206 6.83 19.76 -18.36
N VAL A 207 7.55 18.75 -17.87
CA VAL A 207 7.65 18.52 -16.45
C VAL A 207 8.38 19.72 -15.86
N ASP A 208 7.69 20.52 -15.05
CA ASP A 208 8.33 21.59 -14.30
C ASP A 208 9.47 21.00 -13.47
N SER A 209 10.70 21.24 -13.93
CA SER A 209 11.91 20.74 -13.28
C SER A 209 11.99 21.17 -11.82
N LEU A 210 11.42 22.34 -11.48
CA LEU A 210 11.34 22.82 -10.12
C LEU A 210 10.36 21.99 -9.30
N ALA A 211 9.17 21.71 -9.83
CA ALA A 211 8.20 20.81 -9.20
C ALA A 211 8.76 19.39 -8.99
N VAL A 212 9.56 18.88 -9.93
CA VAL A 212 10.26 17.58 -9.78
C VAL A 212 11.23 17.62 -8.60
N GLU A 213 12.06 18.65 -8.52
CA GLU A 213 13.01 18.82 -7.43
C GLU A 213 12.31 19.03 -6.08
N ARG A 214 11.19 19.77 -6.03
CA ARG A 214 10.35 19.88 -4.82
C ARG A 214 9.88 18.51 -4.34
N ALA A 215 9.34 17.68 -5.23
CA ALA A 215 8.85 16.34 -4.90
C ALA A 215 9.93 15.41 -4.30
N TYR A 216 11.19 15.53 -4.75
CA TYR A 216 12.30 14.79 -4.15
C TYR A 216 12.55 15.19 -2.69
N HIS A 217 12.52 16.49 -2.39
CA HIS A 217 12.68 16.98 -1.02
C HIS A 217 11.49 16.63 -0.13
N GLU A 218 10.25 16.72 -0.64
CA GLU A 218 9.04 16.33 0.10
C GLU A 218 9.06 14.84 0.49
N ARG A 219 9.41 13.95 -0.44
CA ARG A 219 9.58 12.52 -0.14
C ARG A 219 10.65 12.24 0.90
N PHE A 220 11.76 12.97 0.80
CA PHE A 220 12.84 12.86 1.77
C PHE A 220 12.35 13.26 3.17
N ILE A 221 11.54 14.31 3.27
CA ILE A 221 10.93 14.74 4.52
C ILE A 221 10.00 13.66 5.07
N GLU A 222 9.06 13.17 4.26
CA GLU A 222 8.07 12.16 4.68
C GLU A 222 8.75 10.89 5.23
N SER A 223 9.71 10.35 4.48
CA SER A 223 10.45 9.15 4.89
C SER A 223 11.23 9.32 6.20
N HIS A 224 11.62 10.56 6.56
CA HIS A 224 12.41 10.85 7.76
C HIS A 224 11.60 11.45 8.92
N SER A 225 10.34 11.84 8.70
CA SER A 225 9.46 12.43 9.71
C SER A 225 8.43 11.45 10.27
N HIS A 226 8.03 10.43 9.50
CA HIS A 226 6.88 9.56 9.83
C HIS A 226 7.03 8.72 11.12
N LEU A 227 8.26 8.51 11.59
CA LEU A 227 8.58 7.79 12.83
C LEU A 227 9.21 8.69 13.90
N PHE A 228 9.15 10.00 13.74
CA PHE A 228 9.76 10.93 14.68
C PHE A 228 8.92 11.06 15.97
N ILE A 229 9.53 10.78 17.13
CA ILE A 229 8.87 10.81 18.44
C ILE A 229 9.66 11.68 19.43
N GLY A 230 8.96 12.58 20.12
CA GLY A 230 9.50 13.35 21.25
C GLY A 230 10.31 14.60 20.87
N ARG A 231 11.28 14.97 21.72
CA ARG A 231 12.16 16.16 21.57
C ARG A 231 11.45 17.51 21.46
N GLN A 232 10.31 17.64 22.13
CA GLN A 232 9.50 18.87 22.10
C GLN A 232 10.27 20.11 22.53
N SER A 233 11.19 19.99 23.48
CA SER A 233 12.06 21.11 23.90
C SER A 233 12.95 21.64 22.78
N LEU A 234 13.53 20.75 21.96
CA LEU A 234 14.35 21.14 20.81
C LEU A 234 13.50 21.73 19.68
N ILE A 235 12.32 21.15 19.43
CA ILE A 235 11.36 21.72 18.47
C ILE A 235 10.98 23.14 18.87
N GLN A 236 10.71 23.37 20.16
CA GLN A 236 10.38 24.69 20.67
C GLN A 236 11.54 25.67 20.50
N GLN A 237 12.79 25.27 20.78
CA GLN A 237 13.96 26.12 20.55
C GLN A 237 14.13 26.52 19.08
N ILE A 238 13.90 25.59 18.14
CA ILE A 238 13.95 25.90 16.71
C ILE A 238 12.82 26.87 16.35
N ARG A 239 11.61 26.67 16.89
CA ARG A 239 10.46 27.57 16.70
C ARG A 239 10.74 28.97 17.23
N ASP A 240 11.24 29.11 18.45
CA ASP A 240 11.56 30.40 19.06
C ASP A 240 12.58 31.16 18.20
N PHE A 241 13.59 30.44 17.69
CA PHE A 241 14.58 31.01 16.77
C PHE A 241 13.95 31.56 15.47
N THR A 242 12.90 30.94 14.93
CA THR A 242 12.22 31.47 13.72
C THR A 242 11.53 32.81 13.94
N GLN A 243 11.32 33.23 15.19
CA GLN A 243 10.73 34.53 15.53
C GLN A 243 11.77 35.65 15.63
N GLU A 244 13.06 35.32 15.65
CA GLU A 244 14.14 36.29 15.74
C GLU A 244 14.49 36.88 14.36
N ILE A 245 14.62 38.21 14.28
CA ILE A 245 15.13 38.88 13.07
C ILE A 245 16.65 38.85 13.13
N THR A 246 17.27 37.89 12.44
CA THR A 246 18.72 37.67 12.45
C THR A 246 19.26 37.22 11.09
N SER A 247 20.54 37.45 10.84
CA SER A 247 21.28 36.94 9.68
C SER A 247 22.19 35.74 10.01
N HIS A 248 22.21 35.33 11.28
CA HIS A 248 23.00 34.20 11.74
C HIS A 248 22.23 32.89 11.58
N PRO A 249 22.86 31.79 11.10
CA PRO A 249 22.18 30.50 10.98
C PRO A 249 22.10 29.76 12.32
N LEU A 250 20.99 29.05 12.55
CA LEU A 250 20.89 28.04 13.60
C LEU A 250 21.57 26.75 13.15
N VAL A 251 22.46 26.20 13.99
CA VAL A 251 23.19 24.96 13.69
C VAL A 251 22.82 23.88 14.69
N ILE A 252 22.35 22.73 14.20
CA ILE A 252 22.02 21.56 15.03
C ILE A 252 23.19 20.58 15.00
N VAL A 253 23.82 20.38 16.17
CA VAL A 253 24.99 19.50 16.33
C VAL A 253 24.62 18.24 17.11
N GLY A 254 25.21 17.10 16.73
CA GLY A 254 24.98 15.83 17.40
C GLY A 254 25.71 14.69 16.70
N GLN A 255 25.86 13.56 17.40
CA GLN A 255 26.56 12.37 16.89
C GLN A 255 25.89 11.82 15.60
N PRO A 256 26.64 11.12 14.73
CA PRO A 256 26.03 10.36 13.63
C PRO A 256 24.91 9.46 14.13
N GLY A 257 23.80 9.36 13.40
CA GLY A 257 22.63 8.58 13.82
C GLY A 257 21.78 9.19 14.94
N SER A 258 22.14 10.34 15.51
CA SER A 258 21.37 10.97 16.61
C SER A 258 20.00 11.55 16.20
N GLY A 259 19.54 11.32 14.97
CA GLY A 259 18.24 11.77 14.47
C GLY A 259 18.17 13.26 14.09
N LYS A 260 19.30 13.90 13.73
CA LYS A 260 19.32 15.32 13.31
C LYS A 260 18.45 15.58 12.08
N THR A 261 18.63 14.77 11.04
CA THR A 261 17.87 14.86 9.79
C THR A 261 16.38 14.68 10.05
N SER A 262 16.00 13.70 10.88
CA SER A 262 14.61 13.47 11.27
C SER A 262 14.02 14.64 12.06
N LEU A 263 14.77 15.22 13.00
CA LEU A 263 14.34 16.41 13.75
C LEU A 263 14.07 17.60 12.82
N VAL A 264 15.00 17.90 11.90
CA VAL A 264 14.86 19.00 10.94
C VAL A 264 13.71 18.73 9.97
N SER A 265 13.58 17.49 9.46
CA SER A 265 12.51 17.10 8.54
C SER A 265 11.14 17.23 9.19
N TYR A 266 11.00 16.74 10.42
CA TYR A 266 9.76 16.87 11.20
C TYR A 266 9.40 18.35 11.44
N PHE A 267 10.36 19.15 11.93
CA PHE A 267 10.13 20.58 12.14
C PHE A 267 9.73 21.28 10.85
N ALA A 268 10.53 21.12 9.78
CA ALA A 268 10.31 21.79 8.51
C ALA A 268 8.95 21.42 7.89
N HIS A 269 8.54 20.15 7.99
CA HIS A 269 7.21 19.71 7.55
C HIS A 269 6.10 20.42 8.34
N SER A 270 6.16 20.36 9.67
CA SER A 270 5.14 20.96 10.53
C SER A 270 5.05 22.48 10.37
N PHE A 271 6.21 23.15 10.28
CA PHE A 271 6.30 24.60 10.16
C PHE A 271 5.85 25.08 8.78
N SER A 272 6.23 24.39 7.70
CA SER A 272 5.75 24.71 6.35
C SER A 272 4.23 24.60 6.28
N LYS A 273 3.62 23.54 6.83
CA LYS A 273 2.16 23.38 6.87
C LYS A 273 1.46 24.49 7.67
N GLU A 274 2.06 24.94 8.77
CA GLU A 274 1.53 26.06 9.56
C GLU A 274 1.58 27.39 8.79
N MET A 275 2.68 27.65 8.08
CA MET A 275 2.91 28.88 7.32
C MET A 275 2.20 28.93 5.96
N GLN A 276 1.60 27.84 5.48
CA GLN A 276 0.83 27.82 4.22
C GLN A 276 -0.33 28.82 4.19
N SER A 277 -0.84 29.26 5.34
CA SER A 277 -1.89 30.29 5.43
C SER A 277 -1.35 31.73 5.51
N ASN A 278 -0.02 31.90 5.50
CA ASN A 278 0.65 33.18 5.65
C ASN A 278 1.49 33.49 4.41
N ASP A 279 0.90 34.23 3.49
CA ASP A 279 1.53 34.62 2.21
C ASP A 279 2.79 35.48 2.37
N LYS A 280 3.12 35.95 3.58
CA LYS A 280 4.32 36.76 3.85
C LYS A 280 5.54 35.92 4.22
N VAL A 281 5.38 34.62 4.47
CA VAL A 281 6.47 33.75 4.96
C VAL A 281 6.76 32.67 3.93
N PHE A 282 7.89 32.83 3.24
CA PHE A 282 8.39 31.82 2.33
C PHE A 282 9.27 30.80 3.05
N VAL A 283 8.83 29.54 3.07
CA VAL A 283 9.60 28.42 3.64
C VAL A 283 10.20 27.58 2.51
N LEU A 284 11.52 27.63 2.35
CA LEU A 284 12.25 26.79 1.41
C LEU A 284 13.01 25.69 2.15
N ILE A 285 12.73 24.44 1.80
CA ILE A 285 13.39 23.27 2.38
C ILE A 285 14.33 22.65 1.35
N HIS A 286 15.57 22.39 1.75
CA HIS A 286 16.57 21.75 0.88
C HIS A 286 17.43 20.77 1.68
N PHE A 287 17.46 19.52 1.21
CA PHE A 287 18.30 18.46 1.75
C PHE A 287 19.37 18.06 0.75
N VAL A 288 20.63 18.18 1.16
CA VAL A 288 21.78 17.72 0.36
C VAL A 288 21.74 16.20 0.24
N GLY A 289 21.74 15.69 -0.99
CA GLY A 289 21.63 14.27 -1.30
C GLY A 289 20.20 13.76 -1.49
N ALA A 290 19.17 14.59 -1.30
CA ALA A 290 17.77 14.18 -1.46
C ALA A 290 17.28 14.21 -2.92
N ALA A 291 17.84 15.09 -3.75
CA ALA A 291 17.50 15.21 -5.17
C ALA A 291 18.76 15.06 -6.06
N PRO A 292 18.63 14.58 -7.31
CA PRO A 292 19.74 14.59 -8.27
C PRO A 292 20.36 15.99 -8.38
N GLY A 293 21.68 16.11 -8.26
CA GLY A 293 22.37 17.40 -8.34
C GLY A 293 22.34 18.25 -7.07
N SER A 294 21.61 17.87 -6.01
CA SER A 294 21.57 18.59 -4.71
C SER A 294 22.91 18.62 -3.95
N THR A 295 23.89 17.83 -4.37
CA THR A 295 25.28 17.87 -3.87
C THR A 295 26.15 18.88 -4.62
N SER A 296 25.63 19.50 -5.67
CA SER A 296 26.34 20.44 -6.53
C SER A 296 25.83 21.86 -6.30
N ILE A 297 26.76 22.80 -6.06
CA ILE A 297 26.39 24.16 -5.68
C ILE A 297 25.57 24.91 -6.74
N ARG A 298 25.89 24.74 -8.03
CA ARG A 298 25.24 25.48 -9.12
C ARG A 298 23.78 25.07 -9.31
N PRO A 299 23.42 23.76 -9.39
CA PRO A 299 22.03 23.32 -9.34
C PRO A 299 21.27 23.82 -8.11
N THR A 300 21.88 23.69 -6.91
CA THR A 300 21.25 24.16 -5.68
C THR A 300 20.93 25.65 -5.73
N LEU A 301 21.88 26.50 -6.14
CA LEU A 301 21.64 27.95 -6.25
C LEU A 301 20.58 28.29 -7.29
N ASN A 302 20.57 27.63 -8.45
CA ASN A 302 19.55 27.83 -9.47
C ASN A 302 18.16 27.52 -8.92
N ARG A 303 18.00 26.40 -8.22
CA ARG A 303 16.76 26.02 -7.55
C ARG A 303 16.33 27.08 -6.54
N LEU A 304 17.23 27.51 -5.65
CA LEU A 304 16.93 28.55 -4.65
C LEU A 304 16.43 29.83 -5.30
N ILE A 305 17.08 30.28 -6.37
CA ILE A 305 16.70 31.50 -7.09
C ILE A 305 15.34 31.35 -7.75
N GLN A 306 15.08 30.22 -8.42
CA GLN A 306 13.79 29.97 -9.09
C GLN A 306 12.63 29.87 -8.09
N GLU A 307 12.84 29.20 -6.97
CA GLU A 307 11.86 29.07 -5.89
C GLU A 307 11.49 30.43 -5.27
N ILE A 308 12.50 31.21 -4.91
CA ILE A 308 12.33 32.58 -4.39
C ILE A 308 11.64 33.44 -5.45
N GLY A 309 12.10 33.36 -6.70
CA GLY A 309 11.53 34.10 -7.82
C GLY A 309 10.05 33.79 -8.01
N ASN A 310 9.66 32.51 -8.04
CA ASN A 310 8.28 32.09 -8.22
C ASN A 310 7.36 32.56 -7.08
N PHE A 311 7.85 32.55 -5.84
CA PHE A 311 7.09 33.04 -4.70
C PHE A 311 6.82 34.55 -4.79
N PHE A 312 7.87 35.36 -5.00
CA PHE A 312 7.74 36.82 -5.02
C PHE A 312 7.22 37.39 -6.35
N SER A 313 7.29 36.64 -7.44
CA SER A 313 6.71 37.06 -8.74
C SER A 313 5.20 36.82 -8.82
N ALA A 314 4.63 36.02 -7.90
CA ALA A 314 3.18 35.79 -7.81
C ALA A 314 2.43 36.92 -7.09
N GLU A 315 3.14 37.86 -6.46
CA GLU A 315 2.58 39.03 -5.76
C GLU A 315 2.56 40.33 -6.60
N ALA A 316 2.97 40.27 -7.88
CA ALA A 316 2.99 41.40 -8.83
C ALA A 316 1.91 41.27 -9.91
#